data_AF-A0A2E0T9U6-F1
#
_entry.id   AF-A0A2E0T9U6-F1
#
_cell.length_a   1.000
_cell.length_b   1.000
_cell.length_c   1.000
_cell.angle_alpha   90.00
_cell.angle_beta   90.00
_cell.angle_gamma   90.00
#
_symmetry.space_group_name_H-M   'P 1'
#
loop_
_entity.id
_entity.type
_entity.pdbx_description
1 polymer ?
#
loop_
_entity_poly.entity_id
_entity_poly.type
_entity_poly.pdbx_seq_one_letter_code
_entity_poly.pdbx_strand_id
1 'polypeptide(L)'
;MRRLAFALVLATLAGCSAFASKADYRAYRPVERAEDARARTRAMAAYLRAQPEGQWAGDVRAELAASEVALFDENKSTRDGLAFYLEVYPEGQYAAQARQRLDALESVQANRSSEQETAREVQRERREDQLAARRQWATNAVGYWTRILLGVDRWGSPIGEVAEANEDFDEAFGAAPRPRCTTEECAKLYELTFAIPVPGQTRIERTIRLLLRLRMSEGKLVRAEMLMPDRGFSRWYELENETFVIDQDPEQRQATIDWALERLIPAVRELAPDAQGIDVVPEPIDPPAIDFEDEGEEASAASGDEGALVLPLALQGLRVGDLRIVVFAAADDDEGPAYDGFYVQHEPSEAAAAGDDEE
;
A
#
# COMPACT_ATOMS: atom_id res chain seq x y z
N MET A 1 86.27 88.13 -4.15
CA MET A 1 84.88 88.58 -4.39
C MET A 1 84.31 87.85 -5.60
N ARG A 2 83.12 87.23 -5.45
CA ARG A 2 82.15 86.76 -6.49
C ARG A 2 82.57 85.57 -7.39
N ARG A 3 82.06 84.35 -7.10
CA ARG A 3 80.79 83.68 -7.54
C ARG A 3 80.91 83.05 -8.95
N LEU A 4 81.13 81.73 -9.09
CA LEU A 4 80.17 80.61 -9.16
C LEU A 4 79.09 80.75 -10.27
N ALA A 5 79.15 79.88 -11.28
CA ALA A 5 78.02 79.47 -12.11
C ALA A 5 78.21 78.00 -12.54
N PHE A 6 77.48 77.12 -11.85
CA PHE A 6 77.33 75.69 -12.13
C PHE A 6 76.08 75.54 -13.00
N ALA A 7 76.19 74.98 -14.21
CA ALA A 7 75.06 74.68 -15.07
C ALA A 7 74.51 73.28 -14.71
N LEU A 8 73.30 73.25 -14.14
CA LEU A 8 72.58 72.05 -13.74
C LEU A 8 71.71 71.56 -14.92
N VAL A 9 71.94 70.33 -15.38
CA VAL A 9 71.08 69.62 -16.33
C VAL A 9 69.87 69.07 -15.56
N LEU A 10 68.69 69.63 -15.79
CA LEU A 10 67.41 69.07 -15.31
C LEU A 10 66.87 68.07 -16.34
N ALA A 11 66.96 66.79 -16.03
CA ALA A 11 66.17 65.74 -16.67
C ALA A 11 64.78 65.70 -16.00
N THR A 12 63.74 66.08 -16.74
CA THR A 12 62.34 65.96 -16.31
C THR A 12 61.89 64.51 -16.38
N LEU A 13 62.07 63.76 -15.29
CA LEU A 13 61.27 62.57 -15.02
C LEU A 13 59.89 63.02 -14.52
N ALA A 14 58.95 63.17 -15.45
CA ALA A 14 57.53 63.31 -15.14
C ALA A 14 57.01 61.96 -14.62
N GLY A 15 57.29 61.66 -13.35
CA GLY A 15 56.58 60.61 -12.63
C GLY A 15 55.18 61.11 -12.30
N CYS A 16 54.18 60.73 -13.09
CA CYS A 16 52.78 60.89 -12.73
C CYS A 16 52.51 60.09 -11.46
N SER A 17 52.53 60.73 -10.29
CA SER A 17 51.95 60.17 -9.07
C SER A 17 50.43 60.16 -9.24
N ALA A 18 49.90 59.09 -9.81
CA ALA A 18 48.47 58.86 -9.93
C ALA A 18 47.90 58.61 -8.52
N PHE A 19 47.32 59.64 -7.92
CA PHE A 19 46.52 59.46 -6.71
C PHE A 19 45.24 58.73 -7.11
N ALA A 20 45.02 57.54 -6.55
CA ALA A 20 43.75 56.83 -6.71
C ALA A 20 42.60 57.73 -6.25
N SER A 21 41.53 57.79 -7.03
CA SER A 21 40.35 58.58 -6.65
C SER A 21 39.70 57.98 -5.39
N LYS A 22 38.98 58.80 -4.63
CA LYS A 22 38.21 58.32 -3.47
C LYS A 22 37.20 57.24 -3.86
N ALA A 23 36.66 57.29 -5.08
CA ALA A 23 35.74 56.28 -5.60
C ALA A 23 36.46 54.96 -5.93
N ASP A 24 37.64 55.04 -6.54
CA ASP A 24 38.48 53.89 -6.87
C ASP A 24 38.95 53.15 -5.61
N TYR A 25 39.47 53.88 -4.61
CA TYR A 25 39.84 53.27 -3.33
C TYR A 25 38.65 52.67 -2.60
N ARG A 26 37.47 53.32 -2.64
CA ARG A 26 36.25 52.76 -2.03
C ARG A 26 35.84 51.43 -2.68
N ALA A 27 36.01 51.30 -3.99
CA ALA A 27 35.72 50.07 -4.72
C ALA A 27 36.78 48.98 -4.50
N TYR A 28 38.04 49.35 -4.27
CA TYR A 28 39.13 48.41 -4.00
C TYR A 28 39.17 47.91 -2.55
N ARG A 29 38.76 48.73 -1.58
CA ARG A 29 38.78 48.41 -0.13
C ARG A 29 38.21 47.03 0.25
N PRO A 30 37.14 46.51 -0.37
CA PRO A 30 36.67 45.15 -0.09
C PRO A 30 37.66 44.04 -0.47
N VAL A 31 38.50 44.25 -1.50
CA VAL A 31 39.55 43.30 -1.90
C VAL A 31 40.61 43.17 -0.82
N GLU A 32 41.04 44.30 -0.25
CA GLU A 32 42.03 44.36 0.84
C GLU A 32 41.51 43.73 2.14
N ARG A 33 40.20 43.84 2.38
CA ARG A 33 39.56 43.41 3.64
C ARG A 33 38.89 42.06 3.59
N ALA A 34 38.96 41.37 2.46
CA ALA A 34 38.33 40.07 2.32
C ALA A 34 38.92 39.06 3.32
N GLU A 35 38.05 38.34 4.01
CA GLU A 35 38.42 37.43 5.09
C GLU A 35 38.94 36.08 4.58
N ASP A 36 38.57 35.71 3.35
CA ASP A 36 38.99 34.47 2.70
C ASP A 36 39.23 34.64 1.19
N ALA A 37 39.82 33.62 0.57
CA ALA A 37 40.17 33.62 -0.85
C ALA A 37 38.95 33.75 -1.77
N ARG A 38 37.80 33.19 -1.40
CA ARG A 38 36.55 33.22 -2.21
C ARG A 38 35.93 34.61 -2.18
N ALA A 39 35.83 35.21 -1.00
CA ALA A 39 35.39 36.58 -0.80
C ALA A 39 36.31 37.58 -1.51
N ARG A 40 37.63 37.35 -1.44
CA ARG A 40 38.63 38.18 -2.12
C ARG A 40 38.46 38.12 -3.63
N THR A 41 38.26 36.92 -4.18
CA THR A 41 38.05 36.72 -5.62
C THR A 41 36.75 37.37 -6.11
N ARG A 42 35.64 37.29 -5.36
CA ARG A 42 34.42 38.06 -5.69
C ARG A 42 34.66 39.57 -5.65
N ALA A 43 35.34 40.04 -4.62
CA ALA A 43 35.63 41.46 -4.44
C ALA A 43 36.49 42.00 -5.61
N MET A 44 37.46 41.22 -6.09
CA MET A 44 38.27 41.58 -7.26
C MET A 44 37.42 41.68 -8.54
N ALA A 45 36.58 40.69 -8.80
CA ALA A 45 35.69 40.71 -9.97
C ALA A 45 34.68 41.87 -9.89
N ALA A 46 34.18 42.19 -8.70
CA ALA A 46 33.33 43.36 -8.47
C ALA A 46 34.07 44.68 -8.67
N TYR A 47 35.32 44.78 -8.19
CA TYR A 47 36.18 45.95 -8.40
C TYR A 47 36.41 46.22 -9.88
N LEU A 48 36.80 45.20 -10.67
CA LEU A 48 37.04 45.38 -12.11
C LEU A 48 35.79 45.77 -12.89
N ARG A 49 34.59 45.30 -12.48
CA ARG A 49 33.32 45.74 -13.08
C ARG A 49 33.01 47.20 -12.78
N ALA A 50 33.33 47.66 -11.58
CA ALA A 50 33.04 49.03 -11.14
C ALA A 50 34.11 50.04 -11.60
N GLN A 51 35.38 49.62 -11.70
CA GLN A 51 36.54 50.46 -11.98
C GLN A 51 37.48 49.75 -12.98
N PRO A 52 37.09 49.57 -14.26
CA PRO A 52 37.88 48.81 -15.24
C PRO A 52 39.24 49.45 -15.57
N GLU A 53 39.36 50.77 -15.37
CA GLU A 53 40.56 51.59 -15.56
C GLU A 53 41.09 52.15 -14.22
N GLY A 54 40.66 51.58 -13.10
CA GLY A 54 41.10 52.01 -11.76
C GLY A 54 42.61 51.79 -11.55
N GLN A 55 43.18 52.45 -10.54
CA GLN A 55 44.60 52.41 -10.21
C GLN A 55 45.11 50.98 -10.00
N TRP A 56 44.29 50.10 -9.41
CA TRP A 56 44.62 48.71 -9.13
C TRP A 56 44.11 47.73 -10.20
N ALA A 57 43.45 48.22 -11.26
CA ALA A 57 42.79 47.35 -12.24
C ALA A 57 43.78 46.47 -13.01
N GLY A 58 45.01 46.95 -13.25
CA GLY A 58 46.08 46.15 -13.86
C GLY A 58 46.45 44.93 -13.03
N ASP A 59 46.80 45.15 -11.76
CA ASP A 59 47.23 44.11 -10.82
C ASP A 59 46.11 43.10 -10.54
N VAL A 60 44.90 43.61 -10.28
CA VAL A 60 43.73 42.75 -10.00
C VAL A 60 43.38 41.89 -11.21
N ARG A 61 43.49 42.43 -12.44
CA ARG A 61 43.25 41.65 -13.67
C ARG A 61 44.31 40.57 -13.86
N ALA A 62 45.58 40.88 -13.61
CA ALA A 62 46.67 39.91 -13.70
C ALA A 62 46.49 38.77 -12.68
N GLU A 63 46.08 39.10 -11.45
CA GLU A 63 45.86 38.12 -10.39
C GLU A 63 44.66 37.20 -10.68
N LEU A 64 43.54 37.75 -11.13
CA LEU A 64 42.40 36.94 -11.57
C LEU A 64 42.80 36.04 -12.75
N ALA A 65 43.45 36.59 -13.78
CA ALA A 65 43.89 35.79 -14.93
C ALA A 65 44.81 34.62 -14.53
N ALA A 66 45.69 34.82 -13.54
CA ALA A 66 46.58 33.77 -13.04
C ALA A 66 45.87 32.68 -12.23
N SER A 67 44.73 32.99 -11.59
CA SER A 67 43.99 32.07 -10.72
C SER A 67 42.84 31.33 -11.40
N GLU A 68 42.46 31.73 -12.62
CA GLU A 68 41.26 31.22 -13.31
C GLU A 68 41.24 29.69 -13.46
N VAL A 69 42.36 29.08 -13.88
CA VAL A 69 42.44 27.63 -14.12
C VAL A 69 42.22 26.84 -12.83
N ALA A 70 42.92 27.22 -11.77
CA ALA A 70 42.77 26.58 -10.46
C ALA A 70 41.35 26.74 -9.92
N LEU A 71 40.77 27.94 -10.06
CA LEU A 71 39.41 28.22 -9.61
C LEU A 71 38.39 27.39 -10.38
N PHE A 72 38.52 27.25 -11.71
CA PHE A 72 37.65 26.38 -12.48
C PHE A 72 37.79 24.90 -12.06
N ASP A 73 39.02 24.41 -11.93
CA ASP A 73 39.28 23.01 -11.59
C ASP A 73 38.71 22.60 -10.22
N GLU A 74 38.79 23.48 -9.23
CA GLU A 74 38.21 23.27 -7.90
C GLU A 74 36.68 23.28 -7.91
N ASN A 75 36.06 24.02 -8.84
CA ASN A 75 34.63 24.34 -8.80
C ASN A 75 33.79 23.59 -9.84
N LYS A 76 34.40 22.92 -10.82
CA LYS A 76 33.72 22.31 -12.00
C LYS A 76 32.78 21.13 -11.72
N SER A 77 32.69 20.65 -10.48
CA SER A 77 31.95 19.43 -10.10
C SER A 77 30.65 19.68 -9.33
N THR A 78 30.42 20.92 -8.89
CA THR A 78 29.23 21.27 -8.09
C THR A 78 28.50 22.46 -8.69
N ARG A 79 27.18 22.53 -8.46
CA ARG A 79 26.34 23.65 -8.90
C ARG A 79 26.86 24.98 -8.36
N ASP A 80 27.09 25.05 -7.05
CA ASP A 80 27.54 26.26 -6.36
C ASP A 80 28.94 26.69 -6.78
N GLY A 81 29.80 25.73 -7.11
CA GLY A 81 31.13 26.00 -7.64
C GLY A 81 31.06 26.59 -9.05
N LEU A 82 30.33 25.95 -9.96
CA LEU A 82 30.16 26.43 -11.33
C LEU A 82 29.48 27.80 -11.39
N ALA A 83 28.47 28.03 -10.57
CA ALA A 83 27.82 29.34 -10.43
C ALA A 83 28.81 30.40 -9.93
N PHE A 84 29.65 30.06 -8.96
CA PHE A 84 30.71 30.95 -8.47
C PHE A 84 31.78 31.25 -9.51
N TYR A 85 32.22 30.25 -10.28
CA TYR A 85 33.15 30.48 -11.39
C TYR A 85 32.54 31.44 -12.43
N LEU A 86 31.28 31.26 -12.81
CA LEU A 86 30.57 32.13 -13.76
C LEU A 86 30.29 33.54 -13.21
N GLU A 87 30.16 33.69 -11.90
CA GLU A 87 30.04 34.99 -11.22
C GLU A 87 31.36 35.79 -11.34
N VAL A 88 32.50 35.13 -11.18
CA VAL A 88 33.84 35.74 -11.19
C VAL A 88 34.35 35.93 -12.63
N TYR A 89 34.13 34.94 -13.51
CA TYR A 89 34.61 34.88 -14.88
C TYR A 89 33.46 34.68 -15.88
N PRO A 90 32.55 35.66 -16.07
CA PRO A 90 31.41 35.52 -16.98
C PRO A 90 31.82 35.31 -18.45
N GLU A 91 32.99 35.82 -18.83
CA GLU A 91 33.60 35.68 -20.17
C GLU A 91 34.94 34.94 -20.11
N GLY A 92 35.17 34.14 -19.05
CA GLY A 92 36.39 33.37 -18.84
C GLY A 92 36.63 32.27 -19.88
N GLN A 93 37.85 31.75 -19.91
CA GLN A 93 38.27 30.70 -20.84
C GLN A 93 37.42 29.41 -20.71
N TYR A 94 36.89 29.13 -19.52
CA TYR A 94 36.02 27.98 -19.24
C TYR A 94 34.54 28.35 -19.09
N ALA A 95 34.13 29.60 -19.36
CA ALA A 95 32.74 30.04 -19.15
C ALA A 95 31.72 29.21 -19.94
N ALA A 96 32.03 28.87 -21.19
CA ALA A 96 31.16 28.00 -22.00
C ALA A 96 31.05 26.59 -21.39
N GLN A 97 32.17 26.01 -20.96
CA GLN A 97 32.19 24.69 -20.34
C GLN A 97 31.47 24.69 -18.98
N ALA A 98 31.62 25.76 -18.20
CA ALA A 98 30.98 25.90 -16.90
C ALA A 98 29.45 25.98 -17.02
N ARG A 99 28.94 26.77 -17.98
CA ARG A 99 27.49 26.83 -18.29
C ARG A 99 26.96 25.45 -18.68
N GLN A 100 27.63 24.78 -19.62
CA GLN A 100 27.22 23.44 -20.06
C GLN A 100 27.17 22.43 -18.90
N ARG A 101 28.16 22.45 -18.00
CA ARG A 101 28.18 21.57 -16.82
C ARG A 101 27.09 21.93 -15.82
N LEU A 102 26.82 23.22 -15.63
CA LEU A 102 25.76 23.69 -14.73
C LEU A 102 24.39 23.22 -15.23
N ASP A 103 24.10 23.43 -16.52
CA ASP A 103 22.86 22.97 -17.16
C ASP A 103 22.71 21.44 -17.07
N ALA A 104 23.79 20.70 -17.27
CA ALA A 104 23.80 19.24 -17.12
C ALA A 104 23.51 18.79 -15.67
N LEU A 105 24.07 19.46 -14.66
CA LEU A 105 23.77 19.15 -13.26
C LEU A 105 22.33 19.50 -12.89
N GLU A 106 21.81 20.64 -13.35
CA GLU A 106 20.43 21.07 -13.07
C GLU A 106 19.40 20.13 -13.71
N SER A 107 19.62 19.71 -14.96
CA SER A 107 18.76 18.71 -15.63
C SER A 107 18.76 17.36 -14.91
N VAL A 108 19.93 16.85 -14.49
CA VAL A 108 20.02 15.60 -13.72
C VAL A 108 19.30 15.73 -12.37
N GLN A 109 19.43 16.87 -11.69
CA GLN A 109 18.75 17.11 -10.42
C GLN A 109 17.23 17.17 -10.59
N ALA A 110 16.75 17.89 -11.61
CA ALA A 110 15.32 18.00 -11.93
C ALA A 110 14.71 16.63 -12.25
N ASN A 111 15.40 15.82 -13.08
CA ASN A 111 14.96 14.47 -13.42
C ASN A 111 14.88 13.59 -12.16
N ARG A 112 15.92 13.61 -11.30
CA ARG A 112 15.91 12.85 -10.05
C ARG A 112 14.79 13.26 -9.11
N SER A 113 14.48 14.55 -8.97
CA SER A 113 13.36 14.98 -8.14
C SER A 113 12.01 14.51 -8.70
N SER A 114 11.84 14.57 -10.02
CA SER A 114 10.62 14.09 -10.68
C SER A 114 10.46 12.58 -10.53
N GLU A 115 11.52 11.80 -10.75
CA GLU A 115 11.51 10.34 -10.55
C GLU A 115 11.17 9.97 -9.09
N GLN A 116 11.71 10.70 -8.12
CA GLN A 116 11.41 10.48 -6.70
C GLN A 116 9.96 10.80 -6.36
N GLU A 117 9.40 11.86 -6.94
CA GLU A 117 7.99 12.23 -6.76
C GLU A 117 7.06 11.16 -7.34
N THR A 118 7.28 10.75 -8.58
CA THR A 118 6.53 9.66 -9.22
C THR A 118 6.65 8.35 -8.44
N ALA A 119 7.84 8.01 -7.96
CA ALA A 119 8.04 6.81 -7.14
C ALA A 119 7.24 6.87 -5.83
N ARG A 120 7.19 8.04 -5.17
CA ARG A 120 6.38 8.23 -3.94
C ARG A 120 4.89 8.10 -4.22
N GLU A 121 4.43 8.64 -5.34
CA GLU A 121 3.03 8.55 -5.75
C GLU A 121 2.61 7.10 -6.03
N VAL A 122 3.38 6.37 -6.82
CA VAL A 122 3.13 4.94 -7.11
C VAL A 122 3.14 4.10 -5.81
N GLN A 123 4.02 4.40 -4.85
CA GLN A 123 4.04 3.70 -3.57
C GLN A 123 2.82 4.01 -2.70
N ARG A 124 2.31 5.25 -2.76
CA ARG A 124 1.06 5.62 -2.07
C ARG A 124 -0.13 4.90 -2.67
N GLU A 125 -0.28 4.92 -3.98
CA GLU A 125 -1.35 4.24 -4.71
C GLU A 125 -1.35 2.73 -4.43
N ARG A 126 -0.19 2.07 -4.55
CA ARG A 126 -0.07 0.63 -4.21
C ARG A 126 -0.46 0.31 -2.78
N ARG A 127 -0.15 1.20 -1.83
CA ARG A 127 -0.55 1.02 -0.43
C ARG A 127 -2.06 1.15 -0.28
N GLU A 128 -2.67 2.12 -0.94
CA GLU A 128 -4.12 2.32 -0.93
C GLU A 128 -4.85 1.11 -1.56
N ASP A 129 -4.35 0.59 -2.68
CA ASP A 129 -4.88 -0.61 -3.32
C ASP A 129 -4.76 -1.85 -2.43
N GLN A 130 -3.62 -2.03 -1.76
CA GLN A 130 -3.43 -3.15 -0.82
C GLN A 130 -4.39 -3.05 0.38
N LEU A 131 -4.63 -1.85 0.89
CA LEU A 131 -5.59 -1.63 1.97
C LEU A 131 -7.03 -1.89 1.48
N ALA A 132 -7.38 -1.44 0.27
CA ALA A 132 -8.68 -1.69 -0.32
C ALA A 132 -8.92 -3.20 -0.56
N ALA A 133 -7.94 -3.90 -1.13
CA ALA A 133 -8.01 -5.35 -1.32
C ALA A 133 -8.14 -6.10 0.00
N ARG A 134 -7.45 -5.65 1.06
CA ARG A 134 -7.58 -6.22 2.41
C ARG A 134 -8.98 -6.00 3.00
N ARG A 135 -9.59 -4.84 2.79
CA ARG A 135 -10.98 -4.56 3.22
C ARG A 135 -12.00 -5.44 2.51
N GLN A 136 -11.77 -5.71 1.22
CA GLN A 136 -12.63 -6.57 0.41
C GLN A 136 -12.32 -8.06 0.53
N TRP A 137 -11.40 -8.46 1.42
CA TRP A 137 -10.94 -9.84 1.53
C TRP A 137 -12.09 -10.84 1.73
N ALA A 138 -12.99 -10.57 2.69
CA ALA A 138 -14.12 -11.47 2.95
C ALA A 138 -15.12 -11.48 1.80
N THR A 139 -15.46 -10.33 1.22
CA THR A 139 -16.32 -10.24 0.03
C THR A 139 -15.77 -11.06 -1.13
N ASN A 140 -14.46 -10.94 -1.39
CA ASN A 140 -13.80 -11.68 -2.46
C ASN A 140 -13.76 -13.19 -2.16
N ALA A 141 -13.44 -13.59 -0.92
CA ALA A 141 -13.41 -15.00 -0.53
C ALA A 141 -14.79 -15.66 -0.60
N VAL A 142 -15.81 -15.00 -0.05
CA VAL A 142 -17.21 -15.45 -0.08
C VAL A 142 -17.68 -15.56 -1.53
N GLY A 143 -17.53 -14.51 -2.34
CA GLY A 143 -17.96 -14.54 -3.74
C GLY A 143 -17.19 -15.55 -4.60
N TYR A 144 -15.90 -15.76 -4.32
CA TYR A 144 -15.10 -16.80 -4.97
C TYR A 144 -15.67 -18.19 -4.66
N TRP A 145 -15.86 -18.53 -3.39
CA TRP A 145 -16.36 -19.84 -2.98
C TRP A 145 -17.82 -20.06 -3.35
N THR A 146 -18.69 -19.05 -3.31
CA THR A 146 -20.07 -19.17 -3.81
C THR A 146 -20.06 -19.59 -5.28
N ARG A 147 -19.20 -18.99 -6.13
CA ARG A 147 -19.07 -19.39 -7.53
C ARG A 147 -18.58 -20.83 -7.70
N ILE A 148 -17.51 -21.18 -6.99
CA ILE A 148 -16.94 -22.52 -7.06
C ILE A 148 -17.97 -23.57 -6.62
N LEU A 149 -18.62 -23.38 -5.47
CA LEU A 149 -19.55 -24.36 -4.91
C LEU A 149 -20.83 -24.52 -5.73
N LEU A 150 -21.39 -23.42 -6.26
CA LEU A 150 -22.58 -23.51 -7.12
C LEU A 150 -22.26 -24.07 -8.51
N GLY A 151 -21.00 -24.03 -8.93
CA GLY A 151 -20.52 -24.66 -10.16
C GLY A 151 -20.16 -26.14 -10.01
N VAL A 152 -20.21 -26.71 -8.80
CA VAL A 152 -19.91 -28.13 -8.59
C VAL A 152 -21.00 -28.99 -9.22
N ASP A 153 -20.60 -29.88 -10.11
CA ASP A 153 -21.40 -30.98 -10.62
C ASP A 153 -21.20 -32.27 -9.80
N ARG A 154 -22.11 -33.24 -9.98
CA ARG A 154 -22.08 -34.57 -9.35
C ARG A 154 -22.16 -34.57 -7.81
N TRP A 155 -22.94 -33.66 -7.26
CA TRP A 155 -23.38 -33.75 -5.87
C TRP A 155 -23.95 -35.14 -5.55
N GLY A 156 -23.70 -35.63 -4.34
CA GLY A 156 -24.05 -37.00 -3.93
C GLY A 156 -23.10 -38.09 -4.43
N SER A 157 -22.02 -37.75 -5.14
CA SER A 157 -20.98 -38.71 -5.59
C SER A 157 -19.76 -38.70 -4.66
N PRO A 158 -18.89 -39.74 -4.69
CA PRO A 158 -17.64 -39.75 -3.95
C PRO A 158 -16.78 -38.51 -4.25
N ILE A 159 -16.16 -37.93 -3.22
CA ILE A 159 -15.43 -36.65 -3.35
C ILE A 159 -14.33 -36.67 -4.43
N GLY A 160 -13.70 -37.83 -4.67
CA GLY A 160 -12.72 -37.99 -5.73
C GLY A 160 -13.30 -37.83 -7.14
N GLU A 161 -14.52 -38.34 -7.37
CA GLU A 161 -15.22 -38.17 -8.65
C GLU A 161 -15.73 -36.75 -8.85
N VAL A 162 -16.11 -36.09 -7.75
CA VAL A 162 -16.46 -34.66 -7.77
C VAL A 162 -15.25 -33.83 -8.15
N ALA A 163 -14.09 -34.06 -7.53
CA ALA A 163 -12.86 -33.35 -7.84
C ALA A 163 -12.42 -33.57 -9.31
N GLU A 164 -12.46 -34.81 -9.80
CA GLU A 164 -12.09 -35.13 -11.19
C GLU A 164 -13.02 -34.46 -12.22
N ALA A 165 -14.31 -34.32 -11.90
CA ALA A 165 -15.28 -33.68 -12.78
C ALA A 165 -15.24 -32.14 -12.74
N ASN A 166 -14.63 -31.54 -11.71
CA ASN A 166 -14.69 -30.09 -11.45
C ASN A 166 -13.28 -29.53 -11.23
N GLU A 167 -12.56 -29.21 -12.30
CA GLU A 167 -11.16 -28.72 -12.26
C GLU A 167 -11.00 -27.47 -11.38
N ASP A 168 -11.88 -26.47 -11.55
CA ASP A 168 -11.85 -25.24 -10.75
C ASP A 168 -12.02 -25.53 -9.24
N PHE A 169 -12.86 -26.50 -8.88
CA PHE A 169 -13.08 -26.90 -7.49
C PHE A 169 -11.86 -27.65 -6.93
N ASP A 170 -11.30 -28.61 -7.68
CA ASP A 170 -10.12 -29.37 -7.26
C ASP A 170 -8.91 -28.44 -7.05
N GLU A 171 -8.66 -27.53 -8.00
CA GLU A 171 -7.59 -26.54 -7.88
C GLU A 171 -7.82 -25.63 -6.66
N ALA A 172 -9.02 -25.05 -6.53
CA ALA A 172 -9.36 -24.13 -5.44
C ALA A 172 -9.25 -24.81 -4.07
N PHE A 173 -9.79 -26.02 -3.94
CA PHE A 173 -9.84 -26.74 -2.68
C PHE A 173 -8.45 -27.29 -2.32
N GLY A 174 -7.70 -27.75 -3.31
CA GLY A 174 -6.32 -28.21 -3.16
C GLY A 174 -5.31 -27.10 -2.90
N ALA A 175 -5.57 -25.85 -3.30
CA ALA A 175 -4.69 -24.71 -3.07
C ALA A 175 -4.51 -24.37 -1.58
N ALA A 176 -3.45 -23.63 -1.24
CA ALA A 176 -3.21 -23.18 0.13
C ALA A 176 -4.34 -22.23 0.63
N PRO A 177 -4.74 -22.31 1.91
CA PRO A 177 -4.30 -23.27 2.94
C PRO A 177 -4.81 -24.68 2.61
N ARG A 178 -3.99 -25.72 2.79
CA ARG A 178 -4.40 -27.10 2.45
C ARG A 178 -5.59 -27.52 3.33
N PRO A 179 -6.56 -28.29 2.80
CA PRO A 179 -7.67 -28.78 3.58
C PRO A 179 -7.19 -29.82 4.60
N ARG A 180 -7.83 -29.83 5.77
CA ARG A 180 -7.75 -30.92 6.75
C ARG A 180 -9.00 -31.79 6.55
N CYS A 181 -8.87 -33.11 6.59
CA CYS A 181 -9.95 -34.04 6.27
C CYS A 181 -10.06 -35.18 7.28
N THR A 182 -11.29 -35.59 7.55
CA THR A 182 -11.70 -36.83 8.20
C THR A 182 -12.48 -37.68 7.20
N THR A 183 -13.11 -38.77 7.67
CA THR A 183 -14.02 -39.58 6.84
C THR A 183 -15.34 -38.88 6.53
N GLU A 184 -15.76 -37.92 7.35
CA GLU A 184 -17.08 -37.28 7.29
C GLU A 184 -17.01 -35.79 6.92
N GLU A 185 -15.85 -35.15 7.06
CA GLU A 185 -15.70 -33.76 6.67
C GLU A 185 -14.29 -33.39 6.18
N CYS A 186 -14.22 -32.42 5.28
CA CYS A 186 -13.00 -31.75 4.88
C CYS A 186 -13.18 -30.25 5.07
N ALA A 187 -12.23 -29.55 5.68
CA ALA A 187 -12.37 -28.13 5.93
C ALA A 187 -11.10 -27.31 5.68
N LYS A 188 -11.30 -26.05 5.30
CA LYS A 188 -10.27 -25.02 5.13
C LYS A 188 -10.63 -23.83 6.03
N LEU A 189 -9.68 -23.43 6.87
CA LEU A 189 -9.80 -22.22 7.68
C LEU A 189 -9.00 -21.08 7.04
N TYR A 190 -9.65 -19.94 6.88
CA TYR A 190 -9.05 -18.69 6.46
C TYR A 190 -9.21 -17.66 7.57
N GLU A 191 -8.13 -16.95 7.89
CA GLU A 191 -8.14 -15.94 8.94
C GLU A 191 -7.53 -14.64 8.44
N LEU A 192 -8.10 -13.52 8.87
CA LEU A 192 -7.54 -12.21 8.66
C LEU A 192 -7.70 -11.37 9.93
N THR A 193 -6.57 -10.99 10.53
CA THR A 193 -6.56 -9.95 11.56
C THR A 193 -6.65 -8.58 10.91
N PHE A 194 -7.40 -7.65 11.50
CA PHE A 194 -7.50 -6.26 11.05
C PHE A 194 -7.66 -5.33 12.25
N ALA A 195 -7.54 -4.03 12.01
CA ALA A 195 -7.66 -3.02 13.05
C ALA A 195 -8.68 -1.96 12.63
N ILE A 196 -9.60 -1.65 13.54
CA ILE A 196 -10.61 -0.60 13.35
C ILE A 196 -10.10 0.68 14.00
N PRO A 197 -10.01 1.80 13.26
CA PRO A 197 -9.66 3.09 13.84
C PRO A 197 -10.82 3.58 14.72
N VAL A 198 -10.52 3.96 15.97
CA VAL A 198 -11.53 4.51 16.90
C VAL A 198 -11.15 5.93 17.26
N PRO A 199 -12.07 6.92 17.14
CA PRO A 199 -11.80 8.29 17.56
C PRO A 199 -11.38 8.35 19.03
N GLY A 200 -10.18 8.87 19.31
CA GLY A 200 -9.67 9.06 20.67
C GLY A 200 -8.97 7.85 21.31
N GLN A 201 -8.79 6.73 20.58
CA GLN A 201 -8.00 5.57 21.04
C GLN A 201 -7.02 5.06 19.97
N THR A 202 -6.19 4.08 20.32
CA THR A 202 -5.06 3.60 19.50
C THR A 202 -5.42 2.57 18.40
N ARG A 203 -6.71 2.19 18.23
CA ARG A 203 -7.31 1.14 17.37
C ARG A 203 -7.79 -0.09 18.15
N ILE A 204 -8.81 -0.77 17.63
CA ILE A 204 -9.29 -2.06 18.15
C ILE A 204 -8.86 -3.15 17.16
N GLU A 205 -8.15 -4.16 17.66
CA GLU A 205 -7.74 -5.32 16.86
C GLU A 205 -8.88 -6.35 16.83
N ARG A 206 -9.14 -6.88 15.64
CA ARG A 206 -10.21 -7.82 15.35
C ARG A 206 -9.68 -8.94 14.45
N THR A 207 -10.35 -10.08 14.48
CA THR A 207 -10.08 -11.20 13.57
C THR A 207 -11.38 -11.62 12.92
N ILE A 208 -11.36 -11.81 11.61
CA ILE A 208 -12.43 -12.50 10.88
C ILE A 208 -11.92 -13.88 10.47
N ARG A 209 -12.81 -14.88 10.61
CA ARG A 209 -12.56 -16.26 10.24
C ARG A 209 -13.60 -16.70 9.22
N LEU A 210 -13.15 -17.37 8.17
CA LEU A 210 -14.01 -18.05 7.21
C LEU A 210 -13.61 -19.53 7.19
N LEU A 211 -14.57 -20.40 7.47
CA LEU A 211 -14.40 -21.84 7.48
C LEU A 211 -15.22 -22.42 6.33
N LEU A 212 -14.53 -22.91 5.31
CA LEU A 212 -15.14 -23.70 4.25
C LEU A 212 -15.14 -25.16 4.70
N ARG A 213 -16.31 -25.76 4.90
CA ARG A 213 -16.48 -27.15 5.31
C ARG A 213 -17.27 -27.94 4.28
N LEU A 214 -16.74 -29.06 3.84
CA LEU A 214 -17.42 -30.06 3.03
C LEU A 214 -17.84 -31.21 3.95
N ARG A 215 -19.10 -31.60 3.89
CA ARG A 215 -19.67 -32.72 4.64
C ARG A 215 -19.90 -33.89 3.69
N MET A 216 -19.47 -35.06 4.13
CA MET A 216 -19.63 -36.31 3.43
C MET A 216 -20.51 -37.27 4.22
N SER A 217 -21.36 -38.00 3.51
CA SER A 217 -22.09 -39.14 4.04
C SER A 217 -21.70 -40.36 3.23
N GLU A 218 -21.20 -41.42 3.87
CA GLU A 218 -20.71 -42.62 3.19
C GLU A 218 -19.65 -42.31 2.10
N GLY A 219 -18.82 -41.29 2.33
CA GLY A 219 -17.79 -40.83 1.39
C GLY A 219 -18.31 -39.96 0.23
N LYS A 220 -19.62 -39.73 0.13
CA LYS A 220 -20.27 -38.90 -0.90
C LYS A 220 -20.42 -37.45 -0.43
N LEU A 221 -20.14 -36.48 -1.31
CA LEU A 221 -20.32 -35.06 -0.99
C LEU A 221 -21.81 -34.70 -0.92
N VAL A 222 -22.31 -34.38 0.27
CA VAL A 222 -23.73 -34.08 0.49
C VAL A 222 -24.00 -32.61 0.82
N ARG A 223 -23.01 -31.90 1.36
CA ARG A 223 -23.17 -30.48 1.75
C ARG A 223 -21.83 -29.76 1.76
N ALA A 224 -21.83 -28.50 1.31
CA ALA A 224 -20.72 -27.58 1.48
C ALA A 224 -21.19 -26.35 2.25
N GLU A 225 -20.37 -25.86 3.16
CA GLU A 225 -20.71 -24.80 4.09
C GLU A 225 -19.61 -23.75 4.08
N MET A 226 -20.01 -22.49 4.04
CA MET A 226 -19.15 -21.35 4.29
C MET A 226 -19.60 -20.75 5.62
N LEU A 227 -18.88 -21.09 6.68
CA LEU A 227 -19.18 -20.68 8.04
C LEU A 227 -18.28 -19.52 8.45
N MET A 228 -18.84 -18.55 9.15
CA MET A 228 -18.12 -17.45 9.76
C MET A 228 -18.40 -17.48 11.26
N PRO A 229 -17.49 -18.05 12.06
CA PRO A 229 -17.60 -18.10 13.51
C PRO A 229 -17.70 -16.69 14.13
N ASP A 230 -18.11 -16.64 15.40
CA ASP A 230 -18.06 -15.43 16.24
C ASP A 230 -18.83 -14.24 15.63
N ARG A 231 -20.03 -14.52 15.09
CA ARG A 231 -20.91 -13.53 14.42
C ARG A 231 -20.20 -12.87 13.24
N GLY A 232 -19.69 -13.70 12.33
CA GLY A 232 -18.79 -13.25 11.27
C GLY A 232 -19.35 -12.23 10.28
N PHE A 233 -20.68 -12.08 10.12
CA PHE A 233 -21.23 -10.97 9.34
C PHE A 233 -20.92 -9.61 9.97
N SER A 234 -20.93 -9.52 11.31
CA SER A 234 -20.45 -8.31 11.99
C SER A 234 -18.98 -8.06 11.69
N ARG A 235 -18.12 -9.07 11.81
CA ARG A 235 -16.67 -8.93 11.51
C ARG A 235 -16.42 -8.54 10.05
N TRP A 236 -17.21 -9.06 9.13
CA TRP A 236 -17.13 -8.72 7.70
C TRP A 236 -17.55 -7.27 7.47
N TYR A 237 -18.67 -6.84 8.06
CA TYR A 237 -19.09 -5.45 8.02
C TYR A 237 -18.03 -4.50 8.58
N GLU A 238 -17.47 -4.81 9.75
CA GLU A 238 -16.44 -4.00 10.38
C GLU A 238 -15.16 -3.89 9.51
N LEU A 239 -14.75 -4.98 8.88
CA LEU A 239 -13.57 -5.02 8.00
C LEU A 239 -13.75 -4.10 6.78
N GLU A 240 -14.91 -4.16 6.13
CA GLU A 240 -15.15 -3.42 4.89
C GLU A 240 -15.49 -1.95 5.14
N ASN A 241 -16.23 -1.65 6.21
CA ASN A 241 -16.73 -0.30 6.52
C ASN A 241 -15.91 0.44 7.59
N GLU A 242 -14.86 -0.19 8.14
CA GLU A 242 -13.98 0.38 9.18
C GLU A 242 -14.76 0.95 10.39
N THR A 243 -15.91 0.34 10.70
CA THR A 243 -16.84 0.78 11.73
C THR A 243 -16.98 -0.32 12.76
N PHE A 244 -16.82 0.01 14.04
CA PHE A 244 -16.93 -0.95 15.14
C PHE A 244 -18.39 -1.35 15.40
N VAL A 245 -18.64 -2.64 15.63
CA VAL A 245 -19.97 -3.21 15.90
C VAL A 245 -20.01 -3.86 17.28
N ILE A 246 -21.08 -3.56 18.04
CA ILE A 246 -21.39 -4.20 19.31
C ILE A 246 -22.38 -5.34 19.03
N ASP A 247 -21.93 -6.58 19.12
CA ASP A 247 -22.75 -7.74 18.76
C ASP A 247 -23.97 -7.97 19.67
N GLN A 248 -23.93 -7.45 20.90
CA GLN A 248 -25.06 -7.50 21.83
C GLN A 248 -26.13 -6.44 21.54
N ASP A 249 -25.86 -5.51 20.62
CA ASP A 249 -26.84 -4.52 20.17
C ASP A 249 -27.62 -5.10 18.98
N PRO A 250 -28.90 -5.46 19.17
CA PRO A 250 -29.70 -6.12 18.13
C PRO A 250 -29.92 -5.24 16.91
N GLU A 251 -29.95 -3.90 17.06
CA GLU A 251 -30.13 -3.00 15.91
C GLU A 251 -28.88 -2.99 15.04
N GLN A 252 -27.69 -2.89 15.65
CA GLN A 252 -26.43 -2.96 14.92
C GLN A 252 -26.25 -4.34 14.29
N ARG A 253 -26.59 -5.40 15.02
CA ARG A 253 -26.50 -6.78 14.55
C ARG A 253 -27.42 -7.04 13.35
N GLN A 254 -28.67 -6.61 13.40
CA GLN A 254 -29.57 -6.74 12.25
C GLN A 254 -29.04 -5.95 11.04
N ALA A 255 -28.49 -4.75 11.25
CA ALA A 255 -27.91 -3.96 10.16
C ALA A 255 -26.72 -4.66 9.48
N THR A 256 -25.86 -5.36 10.23
CA THR A 256 -24.75 -6.12 9.62
C THR A 256 -25.23 -7.36 8.87
N ILE A 257 -26.28 -8.02 9.36
CA ILE A 257 -26.94 -9.14 8.68
C ILE A 257 -27.52 -8.67 7.35
N ASP A 258 -28.33 -7.61 7.35
CA ASP A 258 -28.97 -7.06 6.15
C ASP A 258 -27.92 -6.66 5.11
N TRP A 259 -26.85 -5.99 5.55
CA TRP A 259 -25.73 -5.59 4.69
C TRP A 259 -25.00 -6.78 4.05
N ALA A 260 -24.87 -7.91 4.76
CA ALA A 260 -24.29 -9.13 4.22
C ALA A 260 -25.22 -9.82 3.22
N LEU A 261 -26.54 -9.83 3.48
CA LEU A 261 -27.55 -10.36 2.57
C LEU A 261 -27.59 -9.59 1.24
N GLU A 262 -27.46 -8.27 1.28
CA GLU A 262 -27.36 -7.42 0.09
C GLU A 262 -26.19 -7.79 -0.84
N ARG A 263 -25.18 -8.50 -0.32
CA ARG A 263 -24.04 -9.00 -1.10
C ARG A 263 -24.21 -10.46 -1.53
N LEU A 264 -24.64 -11.30 -0.60
CA LEU A 264 -24.78 -12.75 -0.82
C LEU A 264 -25.90 -13.09 -1.79
N ILE A 265 -27.10 -12.53 -1.59
CA ILE A 265 -28.29 -12.93 -2.36
C ILE A 265 -28.15 -12.58 -3.84
N PRO A 266 -27.69 -11.38 -4.24
CA PRO A 266 -27.45 -11.09 -5.64
C PRO A 266 -26.40 -12.00 -6.26
N ALA A 267 -25.31 -12.32 -5.55
CA ALA A 267 -24.27 -13.21 -6.06
C ALA A 267 -24.80 -14.63 -6.33
N VAL A 268 -25.63 -15.17 -5.43
CA VAL A 268 -26.28 -16.48 -5.65
C VAL A 268 -27.24 -16.42 -6.84
N ARG A 269 -28.08 -15.38 -6.93
CA ARG A 269 -29.06 -15.25 -8.03
C ARG A 269 -28.43 -14.97 -9.39
N GLU A 270 -27.27 -14.35 -9.42
CA GLU A 270 -26.49 -14.16 -10.65
C GLU A 270 -26.01 -15.51 -11.20
N LEU A 271 -25.55 -16.40 -10.32
CA LEU A 271 -25.04 -17.72 -10.66
C LEU A 271 -26.14 -18.76 -10.89
N ALA A 272 -27.28 -18.59 -10.21
CA ALA A 272 -28.45 -19.46 -10.31
C ALA A 272 -29.71 -18.61 -10.58
N PRO A 273 -29.91 -18.12 -11.82
CA PRO A 273 -31.04 -17.24 -12.15
C PRO A 273 -32.41 -17.93 -11.98
N ASP A 274 -32.45 -19.26 -12.09
CA ASP A 274 -33.65 -20.07 -11.93
C ASP A 274 -33.92 -20.48 -10.47
N ALA A 275 -33.15 -19.95 -9.51
CA ALA A 275 -33.32 -20.24 -8.09
C ALA A 275 -34.70 -19.81 -7.57
N GLN A 276 -35.41 -20.74 -6.94
CA GLN A 276 -36.72 -20.50 -6.34
C GLN A 276 -36.59 -20.28 -4.83
N GLY A 277 -37.28 -19.28 -4.30
CA GLY A 277 -37.38 -19.08 -2.85
C GLY A 277 -38.14 -20.23 -2.20
N ILE A 278 -37.58 -20.78 -1.12
CA ILE A 278 -38.21 -21.83 -0.31
C ILE A 278 -38.23 -21.41 1.15
N ASP A 279 -39.24 -21.88 1.88
CA ASP A 279 -39.28 -21.78 3.33
C ASP A 279 -38.36 -22.85 3.93
N VAL A 280 -37.50 -22.46 4.86
CA VAL A 280 -36.48 -23.34 5.42
C VAL A 280 -36.54 -23.24 6.93
N VAL A 281 -36.65 -24.40 7.57
CA VAL A 281 -36.46 -24.52 9.01
C VAL A 281 -34.95 -24.66 9.26
N PRO A 282 -34.32 -23.75 10.01
CA PRO A 282 -32.91 -23.84 10.30
C PRO A 282 -32.58 -25.09 11.12
N GLU A 283 -31.55 -25.80 10.69
CA GLU A 283 -30.94 -26.90 11.44
C GLU A 283 -29.77 -26.34 12.28
N PRO A 284 -29.51 -26.87 13.48
CA PRO A 284 -28.31 -26.51 14.23
C PRO A 284 -27.05 -26.75 13.40
N ILE A 285 -26.07 -25.86 13.51
CA ILE A 285 -24.76 -26.04 12.88
C ILE A 285 -23.80 -26.59 13.93
N ASP A 286 -23.42 -27.86 13.77
CA ASP A 286 -22.43 -28.49 14.64
C ASP A 286 -21.05 -27.83 14.44
N PRO A 287 -20.25 -27.68 15.51
CA PRO A 287 -18.86 -27.26 15.39
C PRO A 287 -18.09 -28.23 14.49
N PRO A 288 -17.03 -27.76 13.79
CA PRO A 288 -16.18 -28.65 13.01
C PRO A 288 -15.56 -29.71 13.91
N ALA A 289 -15.58 -30.97 13.48
CA ALA A 289 -14.87 -32.06 14.14
C ALA A 289 -13.35 -31.94 13.93
N ILE A 290 -12.94 -31.19 12.90
CA ILE A 290 -11.54 -30.85 12.65
C ILE A 290 -11.12 -29.68 13.53
N ASP A 291 -10.16 -29.94 14.39
CA ASP A 291 -9.45 -28.90 15.14
C ASP A 291 -8.48 -28.13 14.23
N PHE A 292 -8.56 -26.81 14.30
CA PHE A 292 -7.71 -25.87 13.56
C PHE A 292 -6.79 -25.05 14.47
N GLU A 293 -6.83 -25.26 15.80
CA GLU A 293 -5.89 -24.64 16.73
C GLU A 293 -4.47 -25.14 16.44
N ASP A 294 -3.52 -24.21 16.28
CA ASP A 294 -2.09 -24.53 16.27
C ASP A 294 -1.62 -24.68 17.73
N GLU A 295 -0.82 -25.71 18.00
CA GLU A 295 -0.15 -25.94 19.30
C GLU A 295 0.70 -24.71 19.71
N GLY A 296 0.14 -23.70 20.38
CA GLY A 296 0.91 -22.48 20.65
C GLY A 296 0.30 -21.40 21.54
N GLU A 297 -1.02 -21.33 21.71
CA GLU A 297 -1.65 -20.44 22.68
C GLU A 297 -2.44 -21.28 23.68
N GLU A 298 -2.25 -20.98 24.96
CA GLU A 298 -2.97 -21.63 26.06
C GLU A 298 -4.46 -21.57 25.74
N ALA A 299 -4.99 -22.70 25.25
CA ALA A 299 -6.39 -22.93 25.12
C ALA A 299 -7.00 -22.56 26.48
N SER A 300 -7.78 -21.47 26.48
CA SER A 300 -8.88 -21.36 27.41
C SER A 300 -9.68 -22.63 27.17
N ALA A 301 -9.39 -23.66 27.96
CA ALA A 301 -10.18 -24.85 28.07
C ALA A 301 -11.60 -24.37 28.39
N ALA A 302 -12.43 -24.23 27.36
CA ALA A 302 -13.85 -24.41 27.49
C ALA A 302 -14.03 -25.89 27.84
N SER A 303 -13.75 -26.17 29.12
CA SER A 303 -14.02 -27.44 29.75
C SER A 303 -15.50 -27.72 29.56
N GLY A 304 -15.79 -28.79 28.81
CA GLY A 304 -17.06 -29.49 28.68
C GLY A 304 -18.22 -28.90 29.47
N ASP A 305 -18.94 -27.99 28.84
CA ASP A 305 -20.38 -28.05 28.90
C ASP A 305 -20.81 -28.63 27.54
N GLU A 306 -21.77 -29.56 27.54
CA GLU A 306 -22.52 -29.91 26.32
C GLU A 306 -23.34 -28.67 25.94
N GLY A 307 -22.64 -27.63 25.46
CA GLY A 307 -23.22 -26.32 25.16
C GLY A 307 -24.31 -26.53 24.13
N ALA A 308 -25.52 -26.09 24.47
CA ALA A 308 -26.67 -26.21 23.59
C ALA A 308 -26.29 -25.64 22.22
N LEU A 309 -26.41 -26.47 21.18
CA LEU A 309 -26.17 -26.02 19.82
C LEU A 309 -27.09 -24.84 19.52
N VAL A 310 -26.51 -23.77 19.00
CA VAL A 310 -27.23 -22.57 18.64
C VAL A 310 -28.06 -22.84 17.40
N LEU A 311 -29.38 -22.64 17.50
CA LEU A 311 -30.26 -22.69 16.33
C LEU A 311 -30.10 -21.39 15.55
N PRO A 312 -29.55 -21.42 14.33
CA PRO A 312 -29.38 -20.21 13.56
C PRO A 312 -30.75 -19.68 13.10
N LEU A 313 -30.82 -18.39 12.81
CA LEU A 313 -31.93 -17.78 12.10
C LEU A 313 -31.73 -18.05 10.60
N ALA A 314 -32.64 -18.83 9.99
CA ALA A 314 -32.69 -18.94 8.54
C ALA A 314 -33.13 -17.59 7.95
N LEU A 315 -32.25 -16.97 7.17
CA LEU A 315 -32.50 -15.66 6.57
C LEU A 315 -33.11 -15.80 5.17
N GLN A 316 -32.60 -16.76 4.39
CA GLN A 316 -33.08 -17.01 3.05
C GLN A 316 -32.82 -18.46 2.64
N GLY A 317 -33.86 -19.15 2.18
CA GLY A 317 -33.77 -20.42 1.48
C GLY A 317 -33.94 -20.26 -0.02
N LEU A 318 -33.14 -20.97 -0.81
CA LEU A 318 -33.23 -21.04 -2.26
C LEU A 318 -33.10 -22.49 -2.72
N ARG A 319 -33.82 -22.87 -3.78
CA ARG A 319 -33.70 -24.18 -4.45
C ARG A 319 -33.29 -24.01 -5.91
N VAL A 320 -32.30 -24.80 -6.33
CA VAL A 320 -31.76 -24.84 -7.70
C VAL A 320 -31.59 -26.30 -8.10
N GLY A 321 -32.53 -26.84 -8.88
CA GLY A 321 -32.55 -28.28 -9.17
C GLY A 321 -32.63 -29.11 -7.88
N ASP A 322 -31.69 -30.04 -7.71
CA ASP A 322 -31.52 -30.89 -6.52
C ASP A 322 -30.65 -30.22 -5.42
N LEU A 323 -30.38 -28.92 -5.53
CA LEU A 323 -29.61 -28.18 -4.52
C LEU A 323 -30.50 -27.27 -3.70
N ARG A 324 -30.30 -27.33 -2.38
CA ARG A 324 -30.83 -26.41 -1.38
C ARG A 324 -29.72 -25.48 -0.91
N ILE A 325 -29.93 -24.18 -1.05
CA ILE A 325 -29.00 -23.14 -0.58
C ILE A 325 -29.67 -22.39 0.56
N VAL A 326 -28.97 -22.25 1.68
CA VAL A 326 -29.52 -21.57 2.86
C VAL A 326 -28.51 -20.57 3.37
N VAL A 327 -28.95 -19.33 3.50
CA VAL A 327 -28.20 -18.26 4.17
C VAL A 327 -28.78 -18.09 5.56
N PHE A 328 -27.91 -18.02 6.56
CA PHE A 328 -28.31 -18.02 7.96
C PHE A 328 -27.38 -17.12 8.79
N ALA A 329 -27.86 -16.73 9.96
CA ALA A 329 -27.10 -15.97 10.94
C ALA A 329 -27.32 -16.55 12.34
N ALA A 330 -26.32 -16.41 13.21
CA ALA A 330 -26.49 -16.74 14.62
C ALA A 330 -27.54 -15.82 15.27
N ALA A 331 -28.39 -16.39 16.14
CA ALA A 331 -29.39 -15.62 16.87
C ALA A 331 -28.74 -14.80 18.00
N ASP A 332 -29.51 -13.83 18.54
CA ASP A 332 -28.96 -12.81 19.43
C ASP A 332 -28.64 -13.33 20.84
N ASP A 333 -29.38 -14.33 21.34
CA ASP A 333 -29.45 -14.70 22.75
C ASP A 333 -28.61 -15.93 23.14
N ASP A 334 -27.70 -16.40 22.27
CA ASP A 334 -27.11 -17.72 22.45
C ASP A 334 -25.73 -17.74 23.12
N GLU A 335 -25.61 -18.57 24.17
CA GLU A 335 -24.36 -18.95 24.84
C GLU A 335 -23.81 -20.23 24.18
N GLY A 336 -23.18 -20.10 22.99
CA GLY A 336 -22.63 -21.25 22.27
C GLY A 336 -21.87 -20.87 20.99
N PRO A 337 -21.31 -21.85 20.24
CA PRO A 337 -20.65 -21.59 18.97
C PRO A 337 -21.66 -21.04 17.95
N ALA A 338 -21.53 -19.74 17.67
CA ALA A 338 -22.42 -18.96 16.83
C ALA A 338 -21.80 -18.78 15.42
N TYR A 339 -22.50 -19.27 14.40
CA TYR A 339 -22.07 -19.17 13.01
C TYR A 339 -22.99 -18.29 12.17
N ASP A 340 -22.40 -17.41 11.38
CA ASP A 340 -23.03 -16.79 10.23
C ASP A 340 -22.58 -17.48 8.95
N GLY A 341 -23.36 -17.40 7.88
CA GLY A 341 -22.89 -17.82 6.56
C GLY A 341 -23.94 -18.45 5.69
N PHE A 342 -23.52 -19.40 4.87
CA PHE A 342 -24.43 -20.13 4.00
C PHE A 342 -23.96 -21.57 3.77
N TYR A 343 -24.87 -22.43 3.37
CA TYR A 343 -24.53 -23.77 2.88
C TYR A 343 -25.27 -24.10 1.59
N VAL A 344 -24.70 -25.02 0.84
CA VAL A 344 -25.28 -25.68 -0.33
C VAL A 344 -25.38 -27.15 0.02
N GLN A 345 -26.58 -27.72 -0.08
CA GLN A 345 -26.86 -29.11 0.28
C GLN A 345 -27.54 -29.80 -0.89
N HIS A 346 -27.13 -31.03 -1.14
CA HIS A 346 -27.78 -31.91 -2.08
C HIS A 346 -29.04 -32.51 -1.46
N GLU A 347 -30.19 -32.24 -2.05
CA GLU A 347 -31.49 -32.83 -1.76
C GLU A 347 -31.99 -33.48 -3.06
N PRO A 348 -31.72 -34.77 -3.31
CA PRO A 348 -32.21 -35.42 -4.51
C PRO A 348 -33.72 -35.33 -4.56
N SER A 349 -34.29 -34.91 -5.68
CA SER A 349 -35.74 -34.88 -5.83
C SER A 349 -36.34 -36.28 -5.60
N GLU A 350 -37.48 -36.37 -4.92
CA GLU A 350 -38.18 -37.64 -4.65
C GLU A 350 -38.45 -38.47 -5.91
N ALA A 351 -38.48 -37.84 -7.09
CA ALA A 351 -38.64 -38.53 -8.37
C ALA A 351 -37.41 -39.38 -8.78
N ALA A 352 -36.20 -39.04 -8.31
CA ALA A 352 -34.99 -39.82 -8.55
C ALA A 352 -34.86 -40.99 -7.56
N ALA A 353 -35.29 -40.80 -6.31
CA ALA A 353 -35.21 -41.83 -5.26
C ALA A 353 -36.10 -43.05 -5.53
N ALA A 354 -37.19 -42.89 -6.31
CA ALA A 354 -38.07 -44.00 -6.66
C ALA A 354 -37.56 -44.90 -7.81
N GLY A 355 -36.44 -44.53 -8.46
CA GLY A 355 -35.90 -45.25 -9.62
C GLY A 355 -34.86 -46.33 -9.30
N ASP A 356 -34.27 -46.31 -8.10
CA ASP A 356 -33.14 -47.20 -7.73
C ASP A 356 -33.56 -48.41 -6.87
N ASP A 357 -34.84 -48.56 -6.53
CA ASP A 357 -35.39 -49.72 -5.77
C ASP A 357 -35.89 -50.87 -6.68
N GLU A 358 -35.69 -50.79 -8.00
CA GLU A 358 -35.99 -51.87 -8.96
C GLU A 358 -34.71 -52.42 -9.62
N GLU A 359 -33.81 -53.07 -8.87
CA GLU A 359 -32.87 -54.05 -9.45
C GLU A 359 -32.52 -55.24 -8.53
#